data_AF-A0A537CCH1-F1
#
_entry.id   AF-A0A537CCH1-F1
#
_cell.length_a   1.000
_cell.length_b   1.000
_cell.length_c   1.000
_cell.angle_alpha   90.00
_cell.angle_beta   90.00
_cell.angle_gamma   90.00
#
_symmetry.space_group_name_H-M   'P 1'
#
loop_
_entity.id
_entity.type
_entity.pdbx_description
1 polymer ?
#
loop_
_entity_poly.entity_id
_entity_poly.type
_entity_poly.pdbx_seq_one_letter_code
_entity_poly.pdbx_strand_id
1 'polypeptide(L)'
;FDIKVPNKVYALIRGFASNHVRFHAADGSGYAFLADQVIALNALNPQVAARMARGFDRWKRFDAARQAKARAQLERIRDTAGLSRDVAEIVSKALAG
;
A
#
# COMPACT_ATOMS: atom_id res chain seq x y z
N PHE A 1 17.15 5.03 8.23
CA PHE A 1 15.89 5.41 7.55
C PHE A 1 14.98 6.03 8.60
N ASP A 2 14.26 7.11 8.27
CA ASP A 2 13.31 7.75 9.20
C ASP A 2 11.96 7.88 8.50
N ILE A 3 10.97 7.15 9.03
CA ILE A 3 9.62 7.08 8.47
C ILE A 3 8.82 8.38 8.70
N LYS A 4 9.28 9.26 9.61
CA LYS A 4 8.64 10.56 9.85
C LYS A 4 9.02 11.61 8.81
N VAL A 5 10.05 11.38 8.01
CA VAL A 5 10.52 12.30 6.97
C VAL A 5 9.92 11.90 5.61
N PRO A 6 8.93 12.63 5.07
CA PRO A 6 8.21 12.21 3.86
C PRO A 6 9.11 11.95 2.66
N ASN A 7 10.14 12.78 2.45
CA ASN A 7 11.06 12.60 1.33
C ASN A 7 11.85 11.29 1.41
N LYS A 8 12.21 10.84 2.62
CA LYS A 8 12.90 9.56 2.83
C LYS A 8 11.95 8.38 2.60
N VAL A 9 10.69 8.51 3.04
CA VAL A 9 9.62 7.55 2.76
C VAL A 9 9.41 7.41 1.25
N TYR A 10 9.26 8.51 0.53
CA TYR A 10 9.07 8.49 -0.91
C TYR A 10 10.27 7.89 -1.65
N ALA A 11 11.50 8.30 -1.30
CA ALA A 11 12.70 7.78 -1.95
C ALA A 11 12.81 6.25 -1.84
N LEU A 12 12.49 5.69 -0.67
CA LEU A 12 12.61 4.25 -0.43
C LEU A 12 11.37 3.45 -0.84
N ILE A 13 10.21 3.77 -0.25
CA ILE A 13 9.00 2.94 -0.36
C ILE A 13 8.37 3.07 -1.75
N ARG A 14 8.31 4.29 -2.31
CA ARG A 14 7.82 4.46 -3.69
C ARG A 14 8.77 3.83 -4.71
N GLY A 15 10.08 3.91 -4.46
CA GLY A 15 11.09 3.25 -5.27
C GLY A 15 10.90 1.72 -5.29
N PHE A 16 10.69 1.12 -4.12
CA PHE A 16 10.37 -0.31 -4.01
C PHE A 16 9.08 -0.69 -4.73
N ALA A 17 7.99 0.06 -4.55
CA ALA A 17 6.71 -0.22 -5.21
C ALA A 17 6.81 -0.10 -6.75
N SER A 18 7.79 0.64 -7.27
CA SER A 18 8.08 0.75 -8.70
C SER A 18 8.88 -0.44 -9.25
N ASN A 19 9.49 -1.26 -8.39
CA ASN A 19 10.13 -2.51 -8.79
C ASN A 19 9.09 -3.63 -8.89
N HIS A 20 8.46 -3.76 -10.07
CA HIS A 20 7.37 -4.71 -10.28
C HIS A 20 7.72 -6.17 -9.94
N VAL A 21 8.95 -6.61 -10.19
CA VAL A 21 9.39 -8.00 -9.92
C VAL A 21 9.33 -8.32 -8.42
N ARG A 22 9.76 -7.37 -7.58
CA ARG A 22 9.80 -7.55 -6.12
C ARG A 22 8.50 -7.12 -5.44
N PHE A 23 7.88 -6.06 -5.91
CA PHE A 23 6.60 -5.60 -5.37
C PHE A 23 5.49 -6.63 -5.64
N HIS A 24 5.43 -7.16 -6.86
CA HIS A 24 4.59 -8.29 -7.22
C HIS A 24 5.43 -9.58 -7.14
N ALA A 25 6.04 -9.87 -5.98
CA ALA A 25 6.62 -11.17 -5.72
C ALA A 25 5.52 -12.23 -5.55
N ALA A 26 5.71 -13.45 -6.06
CA ALA A 26 4.66 -14.48 -6.10
C ALA A 26 4.14 -14.87 -4.71
N ASP A 27 4.99 -14.71 -3.69
CA ASP A 27 4.67 -14.93 -2.28
C ASP A 27 3.74 -13.85 -1.69
N GLY A 28 3.67 -12.65 -2.28
CA GLY A 28 2.91 -11.50 -1.79
C GLY A 28 3.66 -10.63 -0.79
N SER A 29 4.94 -10.90 -0.54
CA SER A 29 5.78 -10.17 0.43
C SER A 29 5.82 -8.66 0.15
N GLY A 30 5.89 -8.27 -1.13
CA GLY A 30 5.89 -6.86 -1.52
C GLY A 30 4.57 -6.14 -1.20
N TYR A 31 3.42 -6.81 -1.34
CA TYR A 31 2.13 -6.25 -0.95
C TYR A 31 2.02 -6.10 0.57
N ALA A 32 2.45 -7.12 1.32
CA ALA A 32 2.44 -7.09 2.78
C ALA A 32 3.31 -5.96 3.31
N PHE A 33 4.53 -5.83 2.77
CA PHE A 33 5.45 -4.75 3.11
C PHE A 33 4.82 -3.37 2.89
N LEU A 34 4.26 -3.10 1.71
CA LEU A 34 3.66 -1.79 1.43
C LEU A 34 2.47 -1.51 2.37
N ALA A 35 1.64 -2.52 2.65
CA ALA A 35 0.52 -2.36 3.56
C ALA A 35 0.97 -2.05 5.00
N ASP A 36 2.03 -2.69 5.51
CA ASP A 36 2.61 -2.34 6.81
C ASP A 36 3.05 -0.89 6.87
N GLN A 37 3.70 -0.40 5.79
CA GLN A 37 4.12 0.99 5.72
C GLN A 37 2.92 1.94 5.66
N VAL A 38 1.88 1.63 4.90
CA VAL A 38 0.66 2.47 4.83
C VAL A 38 -0.02 2.55 6.20
N ILE A 39 -0.14 1.43 6.91
CA ILE A 39 -0.75 1.40 8.25
C ILE A 39 0.07 2.23 9.25
N ALA A 40 1.40 2.05 9.26
CA ALA A 40 2.28 2.84 10.12
C ALA A 40 2.23 4.33 9.79
N LEU A 41 2.24 4.67 8.50
CA LEU A 41 2.16 6.05 8.03
C LEU A 41 0.78 6.66 8.29
N ASN A 42 -0.31 5.88 8.33
CA ASN A 42 -1.63 6.42 8.61
C ASN A 42 -1.67 7.10 10.00
N ALA A 43 -1.01 6.50 11.00
CA ALA A 43 -0.93 7.08 12.34
C ALA A 43 -0.02 8.31 12.43
N LEU A 44 0.99 8.41 11.56
CA LEU A 44 2.02 9.46 11.62
C LEU A 44 1.73 10.64 10.69
N ASN A 45 1.32 10.34 9.46
CA ASN A 45 1.05 11.29 8.39
C ASN A 45 0.11 10.66 7.34
N PRO A 46 -1.22 10.82 7.51
CA PRO A 46 -2.25 10.36 6.59
C PRO A 46 -2.02 10.70 5.12
N GLN A 47 -1.49 11.89 4.82
CA GLN A 47 -1.26 12.33 3.44
C GLN A 47 -0.17 11.50 2.75
N VAL A 48 0.89 11.17 3.48
CA VAL A 48 1.97 10.30 2.97
C VAL A 48 1.45 8.87 2.82
N ALA A 49 0.67 8.38 3.79
CA ALA A 49 0.06 7.06 3.74
C ALA A 49 -0.84 6.90 2.51
N ALA A 50 -1.71 7.89 2.25
CA ALA A 50 -2.60 7.93 1.10
C ALA A 50 -1.81 7.85 -0.21
N ARG A 51 -0.71 8.61 -0.33
CA ARG A 51 0.15 8.57 -1.51
C ARG A 51 0.85 7.23 -1.70
N MET A 52 1.23 6.53 -0.62
CA MET A 52 1.82 5.18 -0.70
C MET A 52 0.77 4.12 -1.04
N ALA A 53 -0.47 4.25 -0.58
CA ALA A 53 -1.56 3.34 -0.90
C ALA A 53 -1.86 3.27 -2.41
N ARG A 54 -1.58 4.35 -3.17
CA ARG A 54 -1.67 4.38 -4.65
C ARG A 54 -0.74 3.38 -5.35
N GLY A 55 0.26 2.83 -4.64
CA GLY A 55 1.06 1.72 -5.15
C GLY A 55 0.22 0.48 -5.50
N PHE A 56 -0.96 0.35 -4.90
CA PHE A 56 -1.89 -0.72 -5.24
C PHE A 56 -2.65 -0.48 -6.55
N ASP A 57 -2.76 0.73 -7.12
CA ASP A 57 -3.67 1.07 -8.24
C ASP A 57 -3.71 0.06 -9.42
N ARG A 58 -2.60 -0.64 -9.71
CA ARG A 58 -2.49 -1.58 -10.83
C ARG A 58 -2.64 -3.06 -10.47
N TRP A 59 -2.97 -3.38 -9.22
CA TRP A 59 -2.97 -4.76 -8.71
C TRP A 59 -3.89 -5.72 -9.47
N LYS A 60 -4.99 -5.22 -10.05
CA LYS A 60 -5.97 -6.02 -10.82
C LYS A 60 -5.49 -6.47 -12.20
N ARG A 61 -4.35 -5.96 -12.67
CA ARG A 61 -3.76 -6.38 -13.97
C ARG A 61 -2.95 -7.67 -13.89
N PHE A 62 -2.73 -8.20 -12.70
CA PHE A 62 -1.93 -9.38 -12.45
C PHE A 62 -2.79 -10.65 -12.42
N ASP A 63 -2.16 -11.83 -12.37
CA ASP A 63 -2.88 -13.10 -12.25
C ASP A 63 -3.70 -13.21 -10.95
N ALA A 64 -4.64 -14.15 -10.92
CA ALA A 64 -5.58 -14.33 -9.82
C ALA A 64 -4.89 -14.55 -8.46
N ALA A 65 -3.75 -15.25 -8.41
CA ALA A 65 -3.04 -15.51 -7.15
C ALA A 65 -2.47 -14.21 -6.57
N ARG A 66 -1.92 -13.35 -7.43
CA ARG A 66 -1.42 -12.02 -7.05
C ARG A 66 -2.55 -11.09 -6.64
N GLN A 67 -3.65 -11.15 -7.38
CA GLN A 67 -4.85 -10.39 -7.06
C GLN A 67 -5.36 -10.72 -5.65
N ALA A 68 -5.52 -12.01 -5.33
CA ALA A 68 -5.96 -12.44 -4.00
C ALA A 68 -5.05 -11.89 -2.88
N LYS A 69 -3.73 -11.93 -3.08
CA LYS A 69 -2.74 -11.42 -2.11
C LYS A 69 -2.80 -9.91 -1.94
N ALA A 70 -2.88 -9.16 -3.04
CA ALA A 70 -3.02 -7.71 -2.97
C ALA A 70 -4.35 -7.29 -2.33
N ARG A 71 -5.44 -7.98 -2.67
CA ARG A 71 -6.77 -7.76 -2.09
C ARG A 71 -6.76 -7.95 -0.58
N ALA A 72 -6.19 -9.05 -0.09
CA ALA A 72 -6.10 -9.31 1.34
C ALA A 72 -5.36 -8.19 2.09
N GLN A 73 -4.32 -7.61 1.48
CA GLN A 73 -3.59 -6.48 2.08
C GLN A 73 -4.38 -5.17 2.01
N LEU A 74 -5.12 -4.91 0.93
CA LEU A 74 -6.03 -3.76 0.84
C LEU A 74 -7.16 -3.85 1.88
N GLU A 75 -7.76 -5.03 2.06
CA GLU A 75 -8.77 -5.28 3.10
C GLU A 75 -8.17 -5.07 4.50
N ARG A 76 -6.94 -5.55 4.75
CA ARG A 76 -6.21 -5.30 6.01
C ARG A 76 -6.01 -3.80 6.29
N ILE A 77 -5.65 -3.01 5.27
CA ILE A 77 -5.53 -1.55 5.43
C ILE A 77 -6.90 -0.94 5.73
N ARG A 78 -7.94 -1.31 4.96
CA ARG A 78 -9.32 -0.81 5.15
C ARG A 78 -9.81 -1.03 6.57
N ASP A 79 -9.51 -2.19 7.14
CA ASP A 79 -10.01 -2.62 8.45
C ASP A 79 -9.13 -2.12 9.62
N THR A 80 -8.15 -1.25 9.34
CA THR A 80 -7.30 -0.63 10.36
C THR A 80 -8.10 0.38 11.19
N ALA A 81 -8.07 0.24 12.52
CA ALA A 81 -8.69 1.20 13.43
C ALA A 81 -8.06 2.60 13.29
N GLY A 82 -8.88 3.64 13.25
CA GLY A 82 -8.40 5.02 13.06
C GLY A 82 -7.85 5.29 11.66
N LEU A 83 -8.27 4.53 10.64
CA LEU A 83 -7.92 4.82 9.25
C LEU A 83 -8.40 6.22 8.87
N SER A 84 -7.50 7.03 8.35
CA SER A 84 -7.83 8.35 7.86
C SER A 84 -8.74 8.28 6.63
N ARG A 85 -9.58 9.30 6.47
CA ARG A 85 -10.50 9.40 5.33
C ARG A 85 -9.79 9.32 3.97
N ASP A 86 -8.64 9.97 3.84
CA ASP A 86 -7.86 9.99 2.59
C ASP A 86 -7.36 8.59 2.21
N VAL A 87 -6.87 7.81 3.18
CA VAL A 87 -6.43 6.43 2.94
C VAL A 87 -7.63 5.53 2.66
N ALA A 88 -8.71 5.67 3.44
CA ALA A 88 -9.94 4.90 3.27
C ALA A 88 -10.53 5.08 1.87
N GLU A 89 -10.54 6.31 1.34
CA GLU A 89 -11.03 6.61 -0.01
C GLU A 89 -10.21 5.89 -1.09
N ILE A 90 -8.88 5.95 -0.99
CA ILE A 90 -7.99 5.31 -1.97
C ILE A 90 -8.14 3.79 -1.93
N VAL A 91 -8.13 3.20 -0.74
CA VAL A 91 -8.24 1.75 -0.55
C VAL A 91 -9.60 1.25 -1.02
N SER A 92 -10.69 1.96 -0.68
CA SER A 92 -12.04 1.59 -1.12
C SER A 92 -12.18 1.66 -2.64
N LYS A 93 -11.65 2.71 -3.28
CA LYS A 93 -11.60 2.81 -4.75
C LYS A 93 -10.79 1.67 -5.37
N ALA A 94 -9.64 1.34 -4.79
CA ALA A 94 -8.79 0.25 -5.27
C ALA A 94 -9.48 -1.13 -5.14
N LEU A 95 -10.30 -1.33 -4.11
CA LEU A 95 -11.10 -2.55 -3.93
C LEU A 95 -12.29 -2.62 -4.87
N ALA A 96 -12.98 -1.49 -5.12
CA ALA A 96 -14.22 -1.44 -5.89
C ALA A 96 -14.07 -1.65 -7.42
N GLY A 97 -12.91 -1.33 -8.00
CA GLY A 97 -12.69 -1.48 -9.46
C GLY A 97 -12.53 -2.90 -9.99
#